data_AF-A0A847CGQ6-F1
#
_entry.id   AF-A0A847CGQ6-F1
#
_cell.length_a   1.000
_cell.length_b   1.000
_cell.length_c   1.000
_cell.angle_alpha   90.00
_cell.angle_beta   90.00
_cell.angle_gamma   90.00
#
_symmetry.space_group_name_H-M   'P 1'
#
loop_
_entity.id
_entity.type
_entity.pdbx_description
1 polymer ?
#
loop_
_entity_poly.entity_id
_entity_poly.type
_entity_poly.pdbx_seq_one_letter_code
_entity_poly.pdbx_strand_id
1 'polypeptide(L)' 'KIEIKNKQMVKKGDLIGYVGTTGKSTGPHLHFELRTGGIPNNPLDFIKL' A
#
# COMPACT_ATOMS: atom_id res chain seq x y z
N LYS A 1 10.04 0.50 6.30
CA LYS A 1 10.28 -0.78 7.03
C LYS A 1 9.04 -1.65 6.84
N ILE A 2 9.19 -2.95 6.56
CA ILE A 2 8.08 -3.88 6.33
C ILE A 2 7.89 -4.71 7.61
N GLU A 3 6.68 -4.77 8.15
CA GLU A 3 6.39 -5.47 9.43
C GLU A 3 5.71 -6.84 9.23
N ILE A 4 5.40 -7.21 7.99
CA ILE A 4 4.71 -8.46 7.68
C ILE A 4 5.60 -9.42 6.88
N LYS A 5 5.22 -10.70 6.88
CA LYS A 5 5.85 -11.74 6.06
C LYS A 5 5.02 -12.08 4.83
N ASN A 6 5.66 -12.69 3.83
CA ASN A 6 4.96 -13.19 2.65
C ASN A 6 3.84 -14.16 3.06
N LYS A 7 2.67 -14.04 2.41
CA LYS A 7 1.44 -14.83 2.68
C LYS A 7 0.83 -14.65 4.08
N GLN A 8 1.27 -13.65 4.86
CA GLN A 8 0.62 -13.34 6.12
C GLN A 8 -0.78 -12.76 5.87
N MET A 9 -1.80 -13.35 6.50
CA MET A 9 -3.15 -12.81 6.51
C MET A 9 -3.20 -11.56 7.39
N VAL A 10 -3.82 -10.49 6.90
CA VAL A 10 -3.97 -9.22 7.61
C VAL A 10 -5.44 -8.80 7.62
N LYS A 11 -5.85 -8.07 8.64
CA LYS A 11 -7.17 -7.47 8.77
C LYS A 11 -7.10 -5.98 8.46
N LYS A 12 -8.26 -5.38 8.17
CA LYS A 12 -8.37 -3.92 8.01
C LYS A 12 -7.88 -3.25 9.30
N GLY A 13 -6.93 -2.33 9.17
CA GLY A 13 -6.36 -1.56 10.28
C GLY A 13 -5.04 -2.12 10.84
N ASP A 14 -4.60 -3.31 10.40
CA ASP A 14 -3.33 -3.87 10.85
C ASP A 14 -2.14 -3.04 10.33
N LEU A 15 -1.13 -2.84 11.19
CA LEU A 15 0.14 -2.26 10.78
C LEU A 15 0.91 -3.22 9.88
N ILE A 16 1.14 -2.83 8.63
CA ILE A 16 1.87 -3.65 7.65
C ILE A 16 3.28 -3.13 7.35
N GLY A 17 3.57 -1.88 7.72
CA GLY A 17 4.84 -1.24 7.43
C GLY A 17 4.81 0.26 7.70
N TYR A 18 5.95 0.90 7.43
CA TYR A 18 6.18 2.33 7.62
C TYR A 18 6.57 2.99 6.31
N VAL A 19 6.11 4.23 6.12
CA VAL A 19 6.48 5.11 5.01
C VAL A 19 8.01 5.22 4.90
N GLY A 20 8.50 5.41 3.68
CA GLY A 20 9.92 5.56 3.41
C GLY A 20 10.19 6.38 2.15
N THR A 21 11.44 6.34 1.70
CA THR A 21 11.94 7.07 0.52
C THR A 21 12.85 6.20 -0.36
N THR A 22 12.73 4.88 -0.25
CA THR A 22 13.54 3.92 -1.01
C THR A 22 13.04 3.78 -2.46
N GLY A 23 13.94 3.47 -3.41
CA GLY A 23 13.60 3.31 -4.83
C GLY A 23 13.63 4.64 -5.60
N LYS A 24 12.85 4.75 -6.68
CA LYS A 24 12.72 6.00 -7.45
C LYS A 24 11.83 6.97 -6.69
N SER A 25 12.43 7.77 -5.81
CA SER A 25 11.76 8.69 -4.91
C SER A 25 12.52 10.00 -4.79
N THR A 26 11.79 11.10 -4.63
CA THR A 26 12.35 12.43 -4.33
C THR A 26 12.19 12.84 -2.87
N GLY A 27 11.52 12.02 -2.04
CA GLY A 27 11.26 12.28 -0.63
C GLY A 27 10.23 11.32 -0.01
N PRO A 28 9.98 11.39 1.31
CA PRO A 28 9.06 10.49 1.99
C PRO A 28 7.63 10.55 1.42
N HIS A 29 7.13 9.43 0.91
CA HIS A 29 5.79 9.34 0.33
C HIS A 29 5.24 7.91 0.39
N LEU A 30 3.93 7.76 0.28
CA LEU A 30 3.25 6.47 0.15
C LEU A 30 2.60 6.39 -1.24
N HIS A 31 3.04 5.42 -2.04
CA HIS A 31 2.35 5.06 -3.27
C HIS A 31 1.35 3.93 -2.98
N PHE A 32 0.07 4.17 -3.25
CA PHE A 32 -1.01 3.19 -3.04
C PHE A 32 -1.69 2.89 -4.38
N GLU A 33 -1.82 1.61 -4.71
CA GLU A 33 -2.46 1.12 -5.93
C GLU A 33 -3.54 0.09 -5.56
N LEU A 34 -4.70 0.18 -6.22
CA LEU A 34 -5.74 -0.83 -6.15
C LEU A 34 -5.80 -1.59 -7.48
N ARG A 35 -5.76 -2.92 -7.43
CA ARG A 35 -5.84 -3.77 -8.62
C ARG A 35 -6.94 -4.82 -8.48
N THR A 36 -7.78 -4.93 -9.50
CA THR A 36 -8.84 -5.93 -9.58
C THR A 36 -8.58 -6.81 -10.80
N GLY A 37 -8.38 -8.11 -10.61
CA GLY A 37 -7.98 -9.01 -11.70
C GLY A 37 -6.67 -8.61 -12.40
N GLY A 38 -5.76 -7.92 -11.69
CA GLY A 38 -4.50 -7.42 -12.23
C GLY A 38 -4.56 -6.04 -12.90
N ILE A 39 -5.76 -5.51 -13.13
CA ILE A 39 -5.99 -4.20 -13.77
C ILE A 39 -5.94 -3.09 -12.71
N PRO A 40 -5.13 -2.03 -12.90
CA PRO A 40 -5.11 -0.87 -12.00
C PRO A 40 -6.45 -0.13 -12.05
N ASN A 41 -6.98 0.22 -10.88
CA ASN A 41 -8.16 1.05 -10.70
C ASN A 41 -7.79 2.31 -9.93
N ASN A 42 -8.53 3.40 -10.15
CA ASN A 42 -8.36 4.62 -9.35
C ASN A 42 -8.78 4.32 -7.89
N PRO A 43 -7.85 4.39 -6.90
CA PRO A 43 -8.19 4.05 -5.52
C PRO A 43 -9.23 4.97 -4.89
N LEU A 44 -9.30 6.23 -5.33
CA LEU A 44 -10.21 7.23 -4.76
C LEU A 44 -11.69 6.92 -5.01
N ASP A 45 -11.99 6.06 -5.99
CA ASP A 45 -13.37 5.62 -6.26
C ASP A 45 -13.87 4.61 -5.20
N PHE A 46 -12.95 4.02 -4.42
CA PHE A 46 -13.23 2.95 -3.43
C PHE A 46 -13.00 3.39 -1.99
N ILE A 47 -12.22 4.44 -1.78
CA ILE A 47 -11.87 4.95 -0.45
C ILE A 47 -12.83 6.08 -0.10
N LYS A 48 -13.53 5.93 1.03
CA LYS A 48 -14.16 7.07 1.71
C LYS A 48 -13.12 7.68 2.63
N LEU A 49 -12.84 8.97 2.41
CA LEU A 49 -12.04 9.80 3.32
C LEU A 49 -12.87 10.20 4.54
#